data_AF-A0A5S3WJA4-F1
#
_entry.id   AF-A0A5S3WJA4-F1
#
_cell.length_a   1.000
_cell.length_b   1.000
_cell.length_c   1.000
_cell.angle_alpha   90.00
_cell.angle_beta   90.00
_cell.angle_gamma   90.00
#
_symmetry.space_group_name_H-M   'P 1'
#
loop_
_entity.id
_entity.type
_entity.pdbx_description
1 polymer ?
#
loop_
_entity_poly.entity_id
_entity_poly.type
_entity_poly.pdbx_seq_one_letter_code
_entity_poly.pdbx_strand_id
1 'polypeptide(L)'
;MWRFSRKEKPHYRQCSVIDLVIVSDKRLINPLVCHQAHMLVTYQYADQRMSDTILFDHALYERFKSGQSCQILAASDGVIQS
;
A
#
# COMPACT_ATOMS: atom_id res chain seq x y z
N MET A 1 -8.38 30.73 23.19
CA MET A 1 -9.11 30.51 21.92
C MET A 1 -8.72 29.13 21.40
N TRP A 2 -9.53 28.10 21.66
CA TRP A 2 -9.22 26.73 21.27
C TRP A 2 -9.59 26.54 19.79
N ARG A 3 -8.58 26.41 18.91
CA ARG A 3 -8.80 26.06 17.51
C ARG A 3 -9.06 24.55 17.44
N PHE A 4 -10.32 24.16 17.31
CA PHE A 4 -10.65 22.84 16.80
C PHE A 4 -10.09 22.74 15.38
N SER A 5 -8.92 22.10 15.25
CA SER A 5 -8.40 21.71 13.95
C SER A 5 -9.43 20.74 13.37
N ARG A 6 -10.23 21.21 12.41
CA ARG A 6 -11.07 20.32 11.60
C ARG A 6 -10.11 19.31 10.99
N LYS A 7 -10.11 18.07 11.49
CA LYS A 7 -9.43 16.97 10.82
C LYS A 7 -10.04 16.91 9.42
N GLU A 8 -9.29 17.37 8.42
CA GLU A 8 -9.68 17.21 7.03
C GLU A 8 -9.92 15.72 6.81
N LYS A 9 -11.06 15.38 6.21
CA LYS A 9 -11.36 13.98 5.90
C LYS A 9 -10.28 13.51 4.92
N PRO A 10 -9.64 12.35 5.15
CA PRO A 10 -8.60 11.91 4.23
C PRO A 10 -9.22 11.70 2.84
N HIS A 11 -8.63 12.31 1.82
CA HIS A 11 -9.09 12.16 0.44
C HIS A 11 -8.56 10.84 -0.12
N TYR A 12 -9.44 9.84 -0.12
CA TYR A 12 -9.15 8.51 -0.68
C TYR A 12 -9.28 8.51 -2.20
N ARG A 13 -8.40 7.79 -2.89
CA ARG A 13 -8.45 7.57 -4.34
C ARG A 13 -8.14 6.12 -4.67
N GLN A 14 -8.84 5.60 -5.69
CA GLN A 14 -8.45 4.35 -6.33
C GLN A 14 -7.30 4.63 -7.29
N CYS A 15 -6.20 3.90 -7.12
CA CYS A 15 -4.97 4.08 -7.87
C CYS A 15 -4.62 2.79 -8.60
N SER A 16 -4.25 2.89 -9.87
CA SER A 16 -3.75 1.76 -10.64
C SER A 16 -2.36 1.35 -10.14
N VAL A 17 -2.19 0.05 -9.92
CA VAL A 17 -0.89 -0.54 -9.60
C VAL A 17 -0.03 -0.58 -10.87
N ILE A 18 1.15 0.02 -10.78
CA ILE A 18 2.16 0.07 -11.86
C ILE A 18 3.14 -1.08 -11.69
N ASP A 19 3.55 -1.37 -10.45
CA ASP A 19 4.53 -2.40 -10.15
C ASP A 19 4.27 -3.02 -8.77
N LEU A 20 4.64 -4.28 -8.60
CA LEU A 20 4.44 -5.04 -7.39
C LEU A 20 5.60 -6.03 -7.18
N VAL A 21 6.32 -5.84 -6.08
CA VAL A 21 7.52 -6.61 -5.74
C VAL A 21 7.37 -7.23 -4.35
N ILE A 22 7.61 -8.53 -4.21
CA ILE A 22 7.67 -9.18 -2.89
C ILE A 22 8.95 -8.70 -2.20
N VAL A 23 8.81 -8.16 -0.99
CA VAL A 23 9.95 -7.70 -0.20
C VAL A 23 10.15 -8.58 1.04
N SER A 24 11.41 -8.93 1.29
CA SER A 24 11.83 -9.60 2.51
C SER A 24 12.43 -8.56 3.44
N ASP A 25 11.71 -8.19 4.50
CA ASP A 25 12.27 -7.30 5.52
C ASP A 25 13.17 -8.09 6.46
N LYS A 26 14.48 -7.99 6.21
CA LYS A 26 15.53 -8.59 7.05
C LYS A 26 15.64 -7.96 8.43
N ARG A 27 14.85 -6.93 8.78
CA ARG A 27 14.80 -6.32 10.12
C ARG A 27 13.75 -6.99 11.02
N LEU A 28 12.84 -7.79 10.45
CA LEU A 28 11.85 -8.57 11.19
C LEU A 28 12.43 -9.87 11.79
N ILE A 29 13.72 -9.91 12.17
CA ILE A 29 14.36 -11.04 12.89
C ILE A 29 13.95 -11.05 14.37
N ASN A 30 12.72 -10.66 14.67
CA ASN A 30 12.11 -11.01 15.94
C ASN A 30 11.46 -12.39 15.75
N PRO A 31 11.99 -13.47 16.34
CA PRO A 31 11.46 -14.83 16.17
C PRO A 31 10.00 -14.99 16.64
N LEU A 32 9.43 -13.99 17.32
CA LEU A 32 8.02 -13.94 17.71
C LEU A 32 7.10 -13.20 16.71
N VAL A 33 7.65 -12.51 15.69
CA VAL A 33 6.88 -11.63 14.76
C VAL A 33 7.17 -11.95 13.28
N CYS A 34 8.02 -12.93 12.99
CA CYS A 34 8.61 -13.14 11.65
C CYS A 34 7.80 -14.06 10.72
N HIS A 35 6.52 -13.78 10.44
CA HIS A 35 5.76 -14.60 9.47
C HIS A 35 4.96 -13.86 8.40
N GLN A 36 4.77 -12.55 8.52
CA GLN A 36 4.02 -11.83 7.48
C GLN A 36 4.97 -11.33 6.39
N ALA A 37 4.90 -11.99 5.24
CA ALA A 37 5.52 -11.49 4.02
C ALA A 37 4.94 -10.11 3.67
N HIS A 38 5.76 -9.27 3.07
CA HIS A 38 5.35 -7.95 2.64
C HIS A 38 5.56 -7.80 1.14
N MET A 39 4.89 -6.83 0.55
CA MET A 39 5.09 -6.44 -0.85
C MET A 39 5.17 -4.92 -0.96
N LEU A 40 6.09 -4.47 -1.81
CA LEU A 40 6.21 -3.08 -2.22
C LEU A 40 5.31 -2.87 -3.42
N VAL A 41 4.28 -2.04 -3.26
CA VAL A 41 3.32 -1.69 -4.31
C VAL A 41 3.64 -0.30 -4.79
N THR A 42 3.82 -0.15 -6.10
CA THR A 42 4.02 1.13 -6.76
C THR A 42 2.80 1.50 -7.57
N TYR A 43 2.30 2.72 -7.41
CA TYR A 43 1.03 3.15 -7.96
C TYR A 43 1.05 4.64 -8.34
N GLN A 44 0.08 5.04 -9.16
CA GLN A 44 -0.10 6.44 -9.55
C GLN A 44 -1.15 7.11 -8.66
N TYR A 45 -0.73 8.06 -7.83
CA TYR A 45 -1.62 8.92 -7.04
C TYR A 45 -1.62 10.33 -7.63
N ALA A 46 -2.74 10.72 -8.24
CA ALA A 46 -2.81 11.95 -9.04
C ALA A 46 -1.67 11.98 -10.08
N ASP A 47 -0.81 12.99 -10.06
CA ASP A 47 0.32 13.13 -10.98
C ASP A 47 1.65 12.62 -10.39
N GLN A 48 1.59 11.91 -9.26
CA GLN A 48 2.77 11.39 -8.57
C GLN A 48 2.81 9.88 -8.53
N ARG A 49 4.01 9.34 -8.75
CA ARG A 49 4.30 7.91 -8.54
C ARG A 49 4.68 7.70 -7.08
N MET A 50 3.92 6.87 -6.40
CA MET A 50 4.11 6.54 -4.98
C MET A 50 4.41 5.06 -4.81
N SER A 51 5.07 4.71 -3.72
CA SER A 51 5.39 3.32 -3.38
C SER A 51 5.21 3.11 -1.89
N ASP A 52 4.44 2.08 -1.52
CA ASP A 52 4.20 1.72 -0.12
C ASP A 52 4.46 0.23 0.10
N THR A 53 4.96 -0.09 1.29
CA THR A 53 5.09 -1.48 1.74
C THR A 53 3.80 -1.88 2.41
N ILE A 54 3.16 -2.94 1.91
CA ILE A 54 1.94 -3.49 2.49
C ILE A 54 2.13 -4.96 2.81
N LEU A 55 1.25 -5.52 3.65
CA LEU A 55 1.21 -6.96 3.87
C LEU A 55 0.99 -7.70 2.55
N PHE A 56 1.63 -8.85 2.40
CA PHE A 56 1.48 -9.68 1.22
C PHE A 56 0.01 -10.10 1.05
N ASP A 57 -0.59 -9.69 -0.06
CA ASP A 57 -1.91 -10.12 -0.50
C ASP A 57 -1.75 -11.05 -1.70
N HIS A 58 -1.99 -12.34 -1.48
CA HIS A 58 -1.88 -13.36 -2.51
C HIS A 58 -2.84 -13.09 -3.69
N ALA A 59 -4.05 -12.59 -3.43
CA ALA A 59 -5.02 -12.34 -4.48
C ALA A 59 -4.65 -11.12 -5.33
N LEU A 60 -4.04 -10.10 -4.73
CA LEU A 60 -3.50 -8.96 -5.49
C LEU A 60 -2.28 -9.39 -6.32
N TYR A 61 -1.38 -10.16 -5.72
CA TYR A 61 -0.17 -10.65 -6.38
C TYR A 61 -0.49 -11.50 -7.61
N GLU A 62 -1.36 -12.50 -7.48
CA GLU A 62 -1.74 -13.38 -8.60
C GLU A 62 -2.47 -12.62 -9.71
N ARG A 63 -3.37 -11.69 -9.34
CA ARG A 63 -4.05 -10.82 -10.32
C ARG A 63 -3.03 -9.99 -11.10
N PHE A 64 -2.09 -9.35 -10.41
CA PHE A 64 -1.04 -8.56 -11.07
C PHE A 64 -0.17 -9.43 -11.99
N LYS A 65 0.26 -10.61 -11.52
CA LYS A 65 1.06 -11.57 -12.30
C LYS A 65 0.33 -12.11 -13.53
N SER A 66 -0.99 -12.26 -13.46
CA SER A 66 -1.81 -12.66 -14.60
C SER A 66 -2.00 -11.56 -15.66
N GLY A 67 -1.42 -10.37 -15.45
CA GLY A 67 -1.56 -9.22 -16.35
C GLY A 67 -2.91 -8.51 -16.21
N GLN A 68 -3.69 -8.84 -15.18
CA GLN A 68 -4.95 -8.15 -14.91
C GLN A 68 -4.70 -6.78 -14.29
N SER A 69 -5.56 -5.82 -14.63
CA SER A 69 -5.55 -4.49 -14.01
C SER A 69 -5.78 -4.62 -12.51
N CYS A 70 -4.87 -4.04 -11.72
CA CYS A 70 -4.91 -4.05 -10.28
C CYS A 70 -5.08 -2.62 -9.76
N GLN A 71 -5.92 -2.46 -8.74
CA GLN A 71 -6.18 -1.17 -8.11
C GLN A 71 -6.02 -1.29 -6.60
N ILE A 72 -5.55 -0.21 -5.99
CA ILE A 72 -5.46 -0.06 -4.54
C ILE A 72 -6.16 1.22 -4.10
N LEU A 73 -6.58 1.28 -2.85
CA LEU A 73 -7.09 2.50 -2.25
C LEU A 73 -5.95 3.20 -1.51
N ALA A 74 -5.67 4.45 -1.88
CA ALA A 74 -4.64 5.25 -1.24
C ALA A 74 -5.20 6.60 -0.76
N ALA A 75 -4.68 7.09 0.35
CA ALA A 75 -4.80 8.48 0.78
C ALA A 75 -3.46 9.19 0.54
N SER A 76 -3.39 10.48 0.87
CA SER A 76 -2.17 11.28 0.75
C SER A 76 -1.00 10.76 1.61
N ASP A 77 -1.29 9.98 2.64
CA ASP A 77 -0.34 9.39 3.58
C ASP A 77 -0.01 7.91 3.28
N GLY A 78 -0.59 7.34 2.21
CA GLY A 78 -0.24 6.01 1.71
C GLY A 78 -1.43 5.10 1.46
N VAL A 79 -1.14 3.82 1.24
CA VAL A 79 -2.15 2.78 0.99
C VAL A 79 -2.98 2.49 2.24
N ILE A 80 -4.29 2.37 2.03
CA ILE A 80 -5.24 1.97 3.06
C ILE A 80 -5.48 0.47 2.93
N GLN A 81 -4.92 -0.29 3.86
CA GLN A 81 -5.29 -1.69 4.04
C GLN A 81 -6.56 -1.74 4.91
N SER A 82 -7.65 -2.26 4.34
CA SER A 82 -8.88 -2.58 5.07
C SER A 82 -8.81 -3.98 5.68
#